data_AF-A0A3A5B534-F1
#
_entry.id   AF-A0A3A5B534-F1
#
_cell.length_a   1.000
_cell.length_b   1.000
_cell.length_c   1.000
_cell.angle_alpha   90.00
_cell.angle_beta   90.00
_cell.angle_gamma   90.00
#
_symmetry.space_group_name_H-M   'P 1'
#
loop_
_entity.id
_entity.type
_entity.pdbx_description
1 polymer ?
#
loop_
_entity_poly.entity_id
_entity_poly.type
_entity_poly.pdbx_seq_one_letter_code
_entity_poly.pdbx_strand_id
1 'polypeptide(L)'
;MVDIAFHPLFPLDMRPLHYFSVLGRALFTAQHLEMNCRAIAGFLRMREQSAMQGPSVLEDPVFQKAMHQLWRKTLGQHVNNLTGLGVLSGDAAPIFEAAVHARNEIAHSVAMDVSERLDSELEERIDHILGLVRNIASADKIASAIIHLLNKDPLPSRDFFASYEDRVVAWVSEDTFEE
;
A
#
# COMPACT_ATOMS: atom_id res chain seq x y z
N MET A 1 27.55 23.97 -28.00
CA MET A 1 26.60 24.71 -27.16
C MET A 1 25.29 24.71 -27.93
N VAL A 2 24.46 23.70 -27.68
CA VAL A 2 23.17 23.55 -28.38
C VAL A 2 22.17 24.36 -27.58
N ASP A 3 21.70 25.43 -28.19
CA ASP A 3 20.68 26.31 -27.66
C ASP A 3 19.33 25.60 -27.85
N ILE A 4 18.89 24.87 -26.82
CA ILE A 4 17.56 24.25 -26.79
C ILE A 4 16.58 25.34 -26.38
N ALA A 5 16.28 26.24 -27.31
CA ALA A 5 15.16 27.15 -27.19
C ALA A 5 13.87 26.32 -27.22
N PHE A 6 13.20 26.23 -26.07
CA PHE A 6 11.85 25.69 -25.95
C PHE A 6 10.91 26.46 -26.88
N HIS A 7 10.51 25.83 -27.98
CA HIS A 7 9.61 26.42 -28.96
C HIS A 7 8.16 26.33 -28.43
N PRO A 8 7.41 27.44 -28.29
CA PRO A 8 6.10 27.47 -27.62
C PRO A 8 4.93 26.92 -28.48
N LEU A 9 5.17 25.97 -29.39
CA LEU A 9 4.19 25.52 -30.39
C LEU A 9 3.91 24.02 -30.41
N PHE A 10 4.48 23.24 -29.50
CA PHE A 10 4.08 21.84 -29.32
C PHE A 10 3.31 21.70 -28.01
N PRO A 11 2.01 21.36 -28.02
CA PRO A 11 1.35 20.93 -26.81
C PRO A 11 2.09 19.68 -26.31
N LEU A 12 2.73 19.78 -25.14
CA LEU A 12 3.34 18.63 -24.49
C LEU A 12 2.21 17.69 -24.09
N ASP A 13 2.27 16.44 -24.56
CA ASP A 13 1.37 15.41 -24.08
C ASP A 13 1.74 15.05 -22.63
N MET A 14 0.97 15.56 -21.69
CA MET A 14 1.19 15.34 -20.25
C MET A 14 0.64 14.00 -19.76
N ARG A 15 -0.08 13.25 -20.62
CA ARG A 15 -0.74 12.00 -20.24
C ARG A 15 0.28 10.96 -19.73
N PRO A 16 1.41 10.67 -20.41
CA PRO A 16 2.41 9.75 -19.88
C PRO A 16 2.95 10.14 -18.49
N LEU A 17 3.13 11.44 -18.25
CA LEU A 17 3.63 11.94 -16.97
C LEU A 17 2.57 11.78 -15.86
N HIS A 18 1.30 12.03 -16.17
CA HIS A 18 0.18 11.72 -15.28
C HIS A 18 0.15 10.22 -14.93
N TYR A 19 0.29 9.33 -15.91
CA TYR A 19 0.34 7.88 -15.66
C TYR A 19 1.47 7.47 -14.71
N PHE A 20 2.69 7.97 -14.91
CA PHE A 20 3.79 7.68 -13.99
C PHE A 20 3.55 8.25 -12.58
N SER A 21 2.88 9.40 -12.48
CA SER A 21 2.47 9.98 -11.20
C SER A 21 1.46 9.09 -10.48
N VAL A 22 0.41 8.64 -11.18
CA VAL A 22 -0.58 7.67 -10.68
C VAL A 22 0.11 6.40 -10.22
N LEU A 23 1.01 5.84 -11.03
CA LEU A 23 1.75 4.62 -10.70
C LEU A 23 2.64 4.79 -9.46
N GLY A 24 3.31 5.93 -9.33
CA GLY A 24 4.11 6.28 -8.15
C GLY A 24 3.28 6.37 -6.87
N ARG A 25 2.11 7.02 -6.92
CA ARG A 25 1.17 7.11 -5.78
C ARG A 25 0.52 5.76 -5.47
N ALA A 26 0.24 4.94 -6.49
CA ALA A 26 -0.25 3.57 -6.31
C ALA A 26 0.77 2.68 -5.58
N LEU A 27 2.06 2.76 -5.98
CA LEU A 27 3.16 2.10 -5.28
C LEU A 27 3.28 2.56 -3.82
N PHE A 28 3.18 3.87 -3.58
CA PHE A 28 3.19 4.42 -2.23
C PHE A 28 2.06 3.82 -1.37
N THR A 29 0.84 3.77 -1.91
CA THR A 29 -0.33 3.20 -1.21
C THR A 29 -0.12 1.72 -0.89
N ALA A 30 0.43 0.96 -1.84
CA ALA A 30 0.76 -0.45 -1.64
C ALA A 30 1.81 -0.66 -0.55
N GLN A 31 2.86 0.18 -0.54
CA GLN A 31 3.90 0.16 0.47
C GLN A 31 3.37 0.55 1.86
N HIS A 32 2.47 1.52 1.94
CA HIS A 32 1.82 1.93 3.17
C HIS A 32 1.08 0.77 3.84
N LEU A 33 0.24 0.05 3.09
CA LEU A 33 -0.43 -1.15 3.57
C LEU A 33 0.57 -2.20 4.06
N GLU A 34 1.65 -2.45 3.32
CA GLU A 34 2.67 -3.42 3.72
C GLU A 34 3.33 -3.06 5.06
N MET A 35 3.64 -1.78 5.27
CA MET A 35 4.18 -1.29 6.54
C MET A 35 3.18 -1.48 7.69
N ASN A 36 1.90 -1.20 7.46
CA ASN A 36 0.85 -1.39 8.47
C ASN A 36 0.68 -2.87 8.85
N CYS A 37 0.57 -3.76 7.86
CA CYS A 37 0.53 -5.20 8.08
C CYS A 37 1.75 -5.72 8.84
N ARG A 38 2.95 -5.20 8.51
CA ARG A 38 4.19 -5.53 9.21
C ARG A 38 4.16 -5.06 10.67
N ALA A 39 3.72 -3.82 10.92
CA ALA A 39 3.62 -3.26 12.26
C ALA A 39 2.66 -4.07 13.14
N ILE A 40 1.47 -4.41 12.62
CA ILE A 40 0.49 -5.25 13.33
C ILE A 40 1.09 -6.61 13.67
N ALA A 41 1.69 -7.29 12.68
CA ALA A 41 2.30 -8.60 12.90
C ALA A 41 3.46 -8.56 13.91
N GLY A 42 4.26 -7.48 13.88
CA GLY A 42 5.34 -7.25 14.85
C GLY A 42 4.82 -7.04 16.26
N PHE A 43 3.84 -6.15 16.43
CA PHE A 43 3.20 -5.88 17.71
C PHE A 43 2.64 -7.15 18.36
N LEU A 44 1.92 -7.97 17.58
CA LEU A 44 1.32 -9.19 18.10
C LEU A 44 2.36 -10.23 18.53
N ARG A 45 3.43 -10.40 17.75
CA ARG A 45 4.55 -11.28 18.11
C ARG A 45 5.25 -10.80 19.38
N MET A 46 5.48 -9.50 19.50
CA MET A 46 6.07 -8.91 20.70
C MET A 46 5.22 -9.13 21.94
N ARG A 47 3.90 -8.96 21.80
CA ARG A 47 2.95 -9.19 22.90
C ARG A 47 2.95 -10.66 23.35
N GLU A 48 2.98 -11.60 22.41
CA GLU A 48 3.07 -13.03 22.70
C GLU A 48 4.38 -13.37 23.42
N GLN A 49 5.53 -12.87 22.92
CA GLN A 49 6.83 -13.09 23.55
C GLN A 49 6.93 -12.47 24.94
N SER A 50 6.43 -11.25 25.14
CA SER A 50 6.43 -10.58 26.46
C SER A 50 5.54 -11.27 27.48
N ALA A 51 4.49 -11.97 27.02
CA ALA A 51 3.66 -12.79 27.91
C ALA A 51 4.39 -14.08 28.34
N MET A 52 5.34 -14.57 27.55
CA MET A 52 6.11 -15.79 27.83
C MET A 52 7.46 -15.54 28.50
N GLN A 53 8.09 -14.39 28.26
CA GLN A 53 9.41 -14.02 28.76
C GLN A 53 9.33 -12.63 29.38
N GLY A 54 9.88 -12.49 30.59
CA GLY A 54 9.78 -11.27 31.41
C GLY A 54 10.41 -10.00 30.79
N PRO A 55 10.60 -8.94 31.59
CA PRO A 55 10.62 -7.53 31.13
C PRO A 55 11.79 -7.06 30.25
N SER A 56 12.79 -7.90 29.90
CA SER A 56 13.91 -7.48 29.04
C SER A 56 13.87 -8.18 27.68
N VAL A 57 13.20 -7.56 26.72
CA VAL A 57 12.98 -8.11 25.36
C VAL A 57 13.98 -7.53 24.35
N LEU A 58 14.52 -6.32 24.57
CA LEU A 58 15.32 -5.61 23.57
C LEU A 58 16.72 -6.22 23.34
N GLU A 59 17.30 -6.84 24.35
CA GLU A 59 18.60 -7.53 24.26
C GLU A 59 18.46 -9.04 23.98
N ASP A 60 17.24 -9.56 23.91
CA ASP A 60 17.00 -10.98 23.68
C ASP A 60 17.39 -11.36 22.23
N PRO A 61 18.35 -12.28 22.02
CA PRO A 61 18.71 -12.77 20.70
C PRO A 61 17.54 -13.40 19.94
N VAL A 62 16.56 -13.98 20.64
CA VAL A 62 15.36 -14.56 20.05
C VAL A 62 14.45 -13.44 19.51
N PHE A 63 14.25 -12.38 20.27
CA PHE A 63 13.56 -11.17 19.82
C PHE A 63 14.23 -10.53 18.59
N GLN A 64 15.54 -10.28 18.63
CA GLN A 64 16.27 -9.69 17.51
C GLN A 64 16.17 -10.53 16.24
N LYS A 65 16.25 -11.86 16.38
CA LYS A 65 16.04 -12.81 15.27
C LYS A 65 14.61 -12.76 14.74
N ALA A 66 13.61 -12.68 15.61
CA ALA A 66 12.20 -12.60 15.22
C ALA A 66 11.88 -11.29 14.48
N MET A 67 12.46 -10.17 14.93
CA MET A 67 12.35 -8.87 14.25
C MET A 67 13.04 -8.89 12.89
N HIS A 68 14.26 -9.44 12.80
CA HIS A 68 14.95 -9.55 11.51
C HIS A 68 14.19 -10.43 10.51
N GLN A 69 13.56 -11.52 10.98
CA GLN A 69 12.69 -12.34 10.15
C GLN A 69 11.43 -11.58 9.69
N LEU A 70 10.85 -10.74 10.54
CA LEU A 70 9.68 -9.94 10.19
C LEU A 70 10.01 -8.93 9.08
N TRP A 71 11.18 -8.31 9.12
CA TRP A 71 11.63 -7.32 8.12
C TRP A 71 11.86 -7.91 6.73
N ARG A 72 12.15 -9.20 6.63
CA ARG A 72 12.39 -9.89 5.35
C ARG A 72 11.10 -10.42 4.70
N LYS A 73 9.95 -10.25 5.36
CA LYS A 73 8.68 -10.78 4.87
C LYS A 73 8.02 -9.87 3.86
N THR A 74 7.32 -10.48 2.90
CA THR A 74 6.47 -9.79 1.92
C THR A 74 5.08 -9.51 2.50
N LEU A 75 4.32 -8.60 1.87
CA LEU A 75 2.92 -8.34 2.24
C LEU A 75 2.09 -9.64 2.36
N GLY A 76 2.16 -10.53 1.39
CA GLY A 76 1.44 -11.82 1.43
C GLY A 76 1.83 -12.68 2.64
N GLN A 77 3.11 -12.68 3.03
CA GLN A 77 3.55 -13.37 4.23
C GLN A 77 3.05 -12.68 5.51
N HIS A 78 2.91 -11.35 5.53
CA HIS A 78 2.30 -10.64 6.66
C HIS A 78 0.81 -10.98 6.80
N VAL A 79 0.05 -10.92 5.71
CA VAL A 79 -1.38 -11.28 5.67
C VAL A 79 -1.59 -12.71 6.15
N ASN A 80 -0.82 -13.68 5.64
CA ASN A 80 -0.92 -15.08 6.07
C ASN A 80 -0.67 -15.25 7.57
N ASN A 81 0.29 -14.51 8.15
CA ASN A 81 0.50 -14.55 9.61
C ASN A 81 -0.69 -13.96 10.36
N LEU A 82 -1.28 -12.85 9.90
CA LEU A 82 -2.42 -12.21 10.55
C LEU A 82 -3.65 -13.13 10.54
N THR A 83 -3.90 -13.84 9.43
CA THR A 83 -4.92 -14.89 9.36
C THR A 83 -4.62 -16.03 10.32
N GLY A 84 -3.38 -16.54 10.33
CA GLY A 84 -2.97 -17.61 11.25
C GLY A 84 -3.06 -17.24 12.74
N LEU A 85 -2.92 -15.96 13.06
CA LEU A 85 -3.10 -15.41 14.41
C LEU A 85 -4.57 -15.14 14.76
N GLY A 86 -5.51 -15.42 13.85
CA GLY A 86 -6.95 -15.18 14.05
C GLY A 86 -7.34 -13.69 14.09
N VAL A 87 -6.48 -12.80 13.59
CA VAL A 87 -6.72 -11.35 13.56
C VAL A 87 -7.69 -10.99 12.44
N LEU A 88 -7.55 -11.64 11.29
CA LEU A 88 -8.43 -11.47 10.15
C LEU A 88 -9.60 -12.44 10.29
N SER A 89 -10.82 -11.90 10.36
CA SER A 89 -12.05 -12.68 10.29
C SER A 89 -12.25 -13.26 8.89
N GLY A 90 -13.20 -14.20 8.75
CA GLY A 90 -13.57 -14.78 7.46
C GLY A 90 -14.00 -13.72 6.43
N ASP A 91 -14.55 -12.59 6.88
CA ASP A 91 -14.96 -11.49 5.99
C ASP A 91 -13.80 -10.56 5.61
N ALA A 92 -12.78 -10.43 6.48
CA ALA A 92 -11.61 -9.58 6.21
C ALA A 92 -10.56 -10.28 5.36
N ALA A 93 -10.39 -11.60 5.48
CA ALA A 93 -9.35 -12.34 4.77
C ALA A 93 -9.40 -12.17 3.22
N PRO A 94 -10.57 -12.26 2.54
CA PRO A 94 -10.66 -12.03 1.10
C PRO A 94 -10.25 -10.61 0.67
N ILE A 95 -10.50 -9.61 1.53
CA ILE A 95 -10.12 -8.21 1.26
C ILE A 95 -8.60 -8.07 1.23
N PHE A 96 -7.90 -8.68 2.20
CA PHE A 96 -6.44 -8.66 2.22
C PHE A 96 -5.81 -9.51 1.11
N GLU A 97 -6.44 -10.61 0.70
CA GLU A 97 -6.01 -11.40 -0.46
C GLU A 97 -6.09 -10.59 -1.75
N ALA A 98 -7.22 -9.89 -1.97
CA ALA A 98 -7.37 -8.98 -3.11
C ALA A 98 -6.30 -7.87 -3.10
N ALA A 99 -5.96 -7.31 -1.94
CA ALA A 99 -4.91 -6.31 -1.81
C ALA A 99 -3.50 -6.87 -2.09
N VAL A 100 -3.22 -8.13 -1.71
CA VAL A 100 -1.96 -8.81 -2.06
C VAL A 100 -1.83 -8.97 -3.58
N HIS A 101 -2.90 -9.42 -4.24
CA HIS A 101 -2.93 -9.52 -5.70
C HIS A 101 -2.71 -8.16 -6.36
N ALA A 102 -3.45 -7.14 -5.92
CA ALA A 102 -3.34 -5.78 -6.44
C ALA A 102 -1.92 -5.20 -6.30
N ARG A 103 -1.28 -5.36 -5.14
CA ARG A 103 0.11 -4.92 -4.91
C ARG A 103 1.09 -5.64 -5.83
N ASN A 104 0.94 -6.95 -6.02
CA ASN A 104 1.82 -7.71 -6.91
C ASN A 104 1.65 -7.29 -8.37
N GLU A 105 0.42 -6.99 -8.77
CA GLU A 105 0.11 -6.52 -10.10
C GLU A 105 0.66 -5.12 -10.37
N ILE A 106 0.50 -4.16 -9.44
CA ILE A 106 1.13 -2.83 -9.53
C ILE A 106 2.66 -2.96 -9.63
N ALA A 107 3.29 -3.81 -8.81
CA ALA A 107 4.73 -4.05 -8.88
C ALA A 107 5.15 -4.65 -10.23
N HIS A 108 4.31 -5.51 -10.81
CA HIS A 108 4.53 -6.06 -12.15
C HIS A 108 4.39 -5.00 -13.23
N SER A 109 3.38 -4.12 -13.16
CA SER A 109 3.18 -3.00 -14.08
C SER A 109 4.35 -2.02 -14.11
N VAL A 110 5.06 -1.86 -12.98
CA VAL A 110 6.29 -1.06 -12.88
C VAL A 110 7.50 -1.77 -13.50
N ALA A 111 7.55 -3.09 -13.40
CA ALA A 111 8.66 -3.90 -13.91
C ALA A 111 8.58 -4.18 -15.41
N MET A 112 7.38 -4.09 -16.00
CA MET A 112 7.19 -4.17 -17.44
C MET A 112 7.66 -2.87 -18.10
N ASP A 113 8.59 -2.98 -19.04
CA ASP A 113 9.06 -1.83 -19.81
C ASP A 113 7.87 -1.22 -20.56
N VAL A 114 7.66 0.07 -20.37
CA VAL A 114 6.59 0.82 -21.02
C VAL A 114 7.02 1.04 -22.47
N SER A 115 6.93 -0.02 -23.28
CA SER A 115 7.30 0.03 -24.69
C SER A 115 6.45 1.08 -25.42
N GLU A 116 7.04 1.69 -26.44
CA GLU A 116 6.70 2.91 -27.23
C GLU A 116 5.24 3.17 -27.67
N ARG A 117 4.23 2.47 -27.14
CA ARG A 117 2.79 2.62 -27.43
C ARG A 117 1.98 3.06 -26.20
N LEU A 118 2.39 4.16 -25.57
CA LEU A 118 1.62 4.79 -24.48
C LEU A 118 0.32 5.48 -24.96
N ASP A 119 0.13 5.65 -26.27
CA ASP A 119 -0.73 6.73 -26.76
C ASP A 119 -2.23 6.39 -26.91
N SER A 120 -2.65 5.12 -26.88
CA SER A 120 -4.06 4.73 -27.07
C SER A 120 -4.75 4.05 -25.90
N GLU A 121 -4.02 3.56 -24.90
CA GLU A 121 -4.58 2.75 -23.80
C GLU A 121 -4.25 3.33 -22.41
N LEU A 122 -3.71 4.54 -22.35
CA LEU A 122 -3.25 5.11 -21.09
C LEU A 122 -4.38 5.26 -20.06
N GLU A 123 -5.53 5.75 -20.50
CA GLU A 123 -6.70 5.94 -19.66
C GLU A 123 -7.18 4.60 -19.08
N GLU A 124 -7.27 3.57 -19.92
CA GLU A 124 -7.65 2.22 -19.48
C GLU A 124 -6.65 1.65 -18.47
N ARG A 125 -5.35 1.92 -18.65
CA ARG A 125 -4.31 1.52 -17.70
C ARG A 125 -4.41 2.29 -16.39
N ILE A 126 -4.73 3.58 -16.42
CA ILE A 126 -4.96 4.39 -15.23
C ILE A 126 -6.16 3.83 -14.48
N ASP A 127 -7.30 3.63 -15.15
CA ASP A 127 -8.51 3.06 -14.56
C ASP A 127 -8.26 1.69 -13.92
N HIS A 128 -7.49 0.84 -14.59
CA HIS A 128 -7.05 -0.44 -14.05
C HIS A 128 -6.25 -0.27 -12.75
N ILE A 129 -5.22 0.60 -12.77
CA ILE A 129 -4.42 0.90 -11.56
C ILE A 129 -5.30 1.44 -10.44
N LEU A 130 -6.26 2.32 -10.72
CA LEU A 130 -7.17 2.86 -9.71
C LEU A 130 -8.08 1.77 -9.12
N GLY A 131 -8.49 0.77 -9.90
CA GLY A 131 -9.16 -0.43 -9.41
C GLY A 131 -8.30 -1.23 -8.43
N LEU A 132 -7.02 -1.43 -8.76
CA LEU A 132 -6.05 -2.10 -7.88
C LEU A 132 -5.82 -1.29 -6.58
N VAL A 133 -5.70 0.03 -6.68
CA VAL A 133 -5.57 0.94 -5.54
C VAL A 133 -6.78 0.85 -4.61
N ARG A 134 -8.00 0.77 -5.16
CA ARG A 134 -9.21 0.60 -4.33
C ARG A 134 -9.17 -0.69 -3.50
N ASN A 135 -8.71 -1.80 -4.08
CA ASN A 135 -8.53 -3.05 -3.35
C ASN A 135 -7.52 -2.90 -2.20
N ILE A 136 -6.40 -2.19 -2.44
CA ILE A 136 -5.40 -1.90 -1.42
C ILE A 136 -5.98 -0.99 -0.33
N ALA A 137 -6.69 0.07 -0.70
CA ALA A 137 -7.28 1.03 0.22
C ALA A 137 -8.33 0.38 1.14
N SER A 138 -9.12 -0.58 0.64
CA SER A 138 -10.06 -1.37 1.42
C SER A 138 -9.37 -2.16 2.54
N ALA A 139 -8.25 -2.84 2.23
CA ALA A 139 -7.44 -3.54 3.23
C ALA A 139 -6.74 -2.56 4.19
N ASP A 140 -6.20 -1.45 3.68
CA ASP A 140 -5.50 -0.45 4.49
C ASP A 140 -6.41 0.26 5.49
N LYS A 141 -7.67 0.48 5.11
CA LYS A 141 -8.74 0.94 6.01
C LYS A 141 -8.90 0.01 7.23
N ILE A 142 -8.94 -1.30 7.00
CA ILE A 142 -9.06 -2.31 8.07
C ILE A 142 -7.77 -2.35 8.90
N ALA A 143 -6.61 -2.35 8.26
CA ALA A 143 -5.31 -2.35 8.93
C ALA A 143 -5.16 -1.12 9.84
N SER A 144 -5.57 0.04 9.37
CA SER A 144 -5.57 1.30 10.14
C SER A 144 -6.49 1.18 11.36
N ALA A 145 -7.70 0.64 11.21
CA ALA A 145 -8.60 0.41 12.35
C ALA A 145 -7.95 -0.50 13.41
N ILE A 146 -7.27 -1.57 12.99
CA ILE A 146 -6.53 -2.47 13.87
C ILE A 146 -5.43 -1.70 14.61
N ILE A 147 -4.64 -0.88 13.91
CA ILE A 147 -3.58 -0.07 14.54
C ILE A 147 -4.14 0.87 15.61
N HIS A 148 -5.24 1.58 15.32
CA HIS A 148 -5.92 2.43 16.31
C HIS A 148 -6.34 1.63 17.55
N LEU A 149 -6.92 0.43 17.37
CA LEU A 149 -7.29 -0.45 18.48
C LEU A 149 -6.07 -0.91 19.30
N LEU A 150 -4.98 -1.28 18.64
CA LEU A 150 -3.76 -1.75 19.31
C LEU A 150 -3.08 -0.62 20.11
N ASN A 151 -3.09 0.60 19.57
CA ASN A 151 -2.55 1.80 20.23
C ASN A 151 -3.48 2.37 21.32
N LYS A 152 -4.74 1.92 21.38
CA LYS A 152 -5.81 2.49 22.20
C LYS A 152 -6.16 3.94 21.82
N ASP A 153 -5.99 4.27 20.54
CA ASP A 153 -6.40 5.55 19.98
C ASP A 153 -7.91 5.53 19.68
N PRO A 154 -8.59 6.69 19.69
CA PRO A 154 -9.97 6.79 19.21
C PRO A 154 -10.09 6.26 17.78
N LEU A 155 -11.14 5.47 17.52
CA LEU A 155 -11.44 5.03 16.16
C LEU A 155 -11.86 6.23 15.29
N PRO A 156 -11.43 6.29 14.02
CA PRO A 156 -11.95 7.28 13.08
C PRO A 156 -13.48 7.26 12.97
N SER A 157 -14.07 8.40 12.63
CA SER A 157 -15.53 8.51 12.49
C SER A 157 -16.05 7.60 11.37
N ARG A 158 -17.34 7.23 11.48
CA ARG A 158 -18.00 6.41 10.45
C ARG A 158 -17.91 7.04 9.06
N ASP A 159 -18.07 8.35 8.96
CA ASP A 159 -18.02 9.07 7.69
C ASP A 159 -16.62 9.07 7.08
N PHE A 160 -15.58 9.14 7.92
CA PHE A 160 -14.20 8.99 7.47
C PHE A 160 -13.95 7.58 6.90
N PHE A 161 -14.42 6.54 7.59
CA PHE A 161 -14.32 5.16 7.10
C PHE A 161 -15.10 4.91 5.81
N ALA A 162 -16.29 5.50 5.68
CA ALA A 162 -17.15 5.31 4.52
C ALA A 162 -16.52 5.92 3.24
N SER A 163 -15.78 7.02 3.38
CA SER A 163 -15.17 7.73 2.26
C SER A 163 -13.69 7.41 2.02
N TYR A 164 -13.07 6.57 2.87
CA TYR A 164 -11.61 6.37 2.86
C TYR A 164 -11.09 5.87 1.50
N GLU A 165 -11.72 4.84 0.94
CA GLU A 165 -11.30 4.26 -0.34
C GLU A 165 -11.39 5.28 -1.47
N ASP A 166 -12.50 6.02 -1.56
CA ASP A 166 -12.70 7.04 -2.58
C ASP A 166 -11.70 8.19 -2.43
N ARG A 167 -11.36 8.57 -1.19
CA ARG A 167 -10.35 9.60 -0.93
C ARG A 167 -8.95 9.17 -1.36
N VAL A 168 -8.58 7.91 -1.10
CA VAL A 168 -7.29 7.37 -1.55
C VAL A 168 -7.25 7.31 -3.07
N VAL A 169 -8.29 6.79 -3.72
CA VAL A 169 -8.38 6.75 -5.18
C VAL A 169 -8.30 8.15 -5.78
N ALA A 170 -9.05 9.12 -5.25
CA ALA A 170 -9.03 10.51 -5.71
C ALA A 170 -7.65 11.17 -5.56
N TRP A 171 -6.95 10.92 -4.45
CA TRP A 171 -5.59 11.41 -4.26
C TRP A 171 -4.60 10.75 -5.25
N VAL A 172 -4.76 9.46 -5.52
CA VAL A 172 -3.91 8.76 -6.49
C VAL A 172 -4.15 9.27 -7.91
N SER A 173 -5.39 9.62 -8.27
CA SER A 173 -5.76 10.13 -9.59
C SER A 173 -5.62 11.65 -9.75
N GLU A 174 -5.21 12.38 -8.69
CA GLU A 174 -5.12 13.84 -8.73
C GLU A 174 -4.17 14.31 -9.84
N ASP A 175 -4.65 15.24 -10.68
CA ASP A 175 -3.86 15.78 -11.76
C ASP A 175 -2.68 16.59 -11.22
N THR A 176 -1.47 16.12 -11.54
CA THR A 176 -0.24 16.69 -10.99
C THR A 176 0.15 18.02 -11.66
N PHE A 177 -0.53 18.42 -12.73
CA PHE A 177 -0.10 19.52 -13.62
C PHE A 177 -1.19 20.52 -14.00
N GLU A 178 -2.26 20.65 -13.21
CA GLU A 178 -3.20 21.78 -13.37
C GLU A 178 -2.59 23.07 -12.76
N GLU A 179 -2.25 24.03 -13.64
CA GLU A 179 -2.11 25.47 -13.31
C GLU A 179 -3.37 26.23 -13.77
#